data_AF-A0A524L6P5-F1
#
_entry.id   AF-A0A524L6P5-F1
#
_cell.length_a   1.000
_cell.length_b   1.000
_cell.length_c   1.000
_cell.angle_alpha   90.00
_cell.angle_beta   90.00
_cell.angle_gamma   90.00
#
_symmetry.space_group_name_H-M   'P 1'
#
loop_
_entity.id
_entity.type
_entity.pdbx_description
1 polymer ?
#
loop_
_entity_poly.entity_id
_entity_poly.type
_entity_poly.pdbx_seq_one_letter_code
_entity_poly.pdbx_strand_id
1 'polypeptide(L)'
;MPESDTGLPRAPESRAVARKRTHLSLVWLIPIVAAVAGAWVAVTRILAEGPEITIVFASAEGLEAGKTKIEYNGVQVGTVTGIRLSDDHRQVITTAQMAPKSEDLLLEDTKFWVVRPRISGATITGLGTLVSGAYIGLEIGVSKKSQRHFDALETPPVVAGDTPGRFFVLKTDDLGSLDTGTPLYFRRLKVGEVASYQLDADGRAFSVKAFVNAPYDQYVTSTTRFLHASGVDVSLSASGLSVQTQSVLSILIGGIAFETPATGPVLPAAAEETVFTLFEDREAAFRPAARDPQTYRMVFTQSVRGLAAGAPVEFRGIPIGEVVDVTAQIDPRTFEFSVPVTVSLDAERLGVKVLQPEPGVDLEAVRRKLVDTLVSRGVRAQLRTGNLLTGALYVALDFFPNAAPAKLDWSQHPVQLPTTPGELEAVEASVVSIIKKLDEIPYKEIGVDLRKAIVDLDHTLVSARGTFDNANTMIEPNSVLGQQLDSTLQEVSGAARGLRILMDYLERHPEALVRGKTGEAK
;
A
#
# COMPACT_ATOMS: atom_id res chain seq x y z
N MET A 1 -10.69 81.81 -130.23
CA MET A 1 -12.12 81.87 -129.86
C MET A 1 -12.67 80.46 -129.84
N PRO A 2 -13.63 80.10 -128.97
CA PRO A 2 -14.34 80.90 -127.93
C PRO A 2 -13.92 80.49 -126.49
N GLU A 3 -13.93 81.37 -125.48
CA GLU A 3 -15.06 81.78 -124.59
C GLU A 3 -15.69 80.60 -123.82
N SER A 4 -16.05 80.63 -122.54
CA SER A 4 -15.96 81.57 -121.40
C SER A 4 -16.73 80.86 -120.26
N ASP A 5 -16.26 80.85 -119.02
CA ASP A 5 -17.16 81.16 -117.88
C ASP A 5 -16.39 81.39 -116.57
N THR A 6 -16.90 82.37 -115.84
CA THR A 6 -16.46 82.91 -114.55
C THR A 6 -16.77 81.97 -113.37
N GLY A 7 -15.82 81.85 -112.43
CA GLY A 7 -16.06 81.25 -111.12
C GLY A 7 -15.10 81.82 -110.07
N LEU A 8 -15.62 82.58 -109.12
CA LEU A 8 -14.88 83.13 -107.97
C LEU A 8 -14.18 82.01 -107.17
N PRO A 9 -12.96 82.22 -106.65
CA PRO A 9 -12.31 81.24 -105.77
C PRO A 9 -13.04 81.15 -104.43
N ARG A 10 -13.38 79.93 -104.02
CA ARG A 10 -14.00 79.59 -102.73
C ARG A 10 -13.10 80.01 -101.57
N ALA A 11 -13.69 80.67 -100.57
CA ALA A 11 -13.03 80.95 -99.29
C ALA A 11 -12.63 79.63 -98.59
N PRO A 12 -11.48 79.58 -97.88
CA PRO A 12 -11.05 78.39 -97.17
C PRO A 12 -11.99 78.08 -96.01
N GLU A 13 -12.53 76.85 -95.97
CA GLU A 13 -13.29 76.34 -94.83
C GLU A 13 -12.40 76.23 -93.59
N SER A 14 -12.80 76.91 -92.52
CA SER A 14 -12.18 76.80 -91.20
C SER A 14 -12.58 75.48 -90.54
N ARG A 15 -11.68 74.50 -90.55
CA ARG A 15 -11.80 73.33 -89.66
C ARG A 15 -11.43 73.76 -88.23
N ALA A 16 -12.44 73.93 -87.39
CA ALA A 16 -12.25 74.05 -85.95
C ALA A 16 -11.74 72.72 -85.39
N VAL A 17 -10.45 72.66 -85.06
CA VAL A 17 -9.90 71.60 -84.21
C VAL A 17 -10.41 71.85 -82.80
N ALA A 18 -11.49 71.16 -82.41
CA ALA A 18 -12.00 71.18 -81.05
C ALA A 18 -10.97 70.52 -80.12
N ARG A 19 -10.15 71.36 -79.48
CA ARG A 19 -9.23 70.92 -78.41
C ARG A 19 -10.09 70.51 -77.22
N LYS A 20 -10.32 69.21 -77.07
CA LYS A 20 -11.09 68.61 -75.97
C LYS A 20 -10.34 68.86 -74.65
N ARG A 21 -10.59 69.99 -74.00
CA ARG A 21 -10.13 70.23 -72.62
C ARG A 21 -10.99 69.38 -71.70
N THR A 22 -10.44 68.28 -71.21
CA THR A 22 -11.01 67.51 -70.12
C THR A 22 -10.87 68.32 -68.84
N HIS A 23 -11.84 69.19 -68.58
CA HIS A 23 -12.00 69.79 -67.26
C HIS A 23 -12.57 68.70 -66.36
N LEU A 24 -11.69 67.92 -65.71
CA LEU A 24 -12.07 67.17 -64.51
C LEU A 24 -12.59 68.22 -63.52
N SER A 25 -13.91 68.23 -63.31
CA SER A 25 -14.55 69.23 -62.45
C SER A 25 -13.96 69.09 -61.04
N LEU A 26 -13.50 70.19 -60.46
CA LEU A 26 -13.01 70.29 -59.08
C LEU A 26 -14.01 69.71 -58.04
N VAL A 27 -15.30 69.61 -58.42
CA VAL A 27 -16.38 68.99 -57.65
C VAL A 27 -16.10 67.50 -57.33
N TRP A 28 -15.37 66.77 -58.17
CA TRP A 28 -15.06 65.35 -57.96
C TRP A 28 -13.87 65.11 -57.01
N LEU A 29 -13.17 66.17 -56.60
CA LEU A 29 -12.05 66.09 -55.66
C LEU A 29 -12.54 65.82 -54.22
N ILE A 30 -13.71 66.34 -53.85
CA ILE A 30 -14.29 66.16 -52.51
C ILE A 30 -14.66 64.69 -52.24
N PRO A 31 -15.37 63.95 -53.11
CA PRO A 31 -15.64 62.53 -52.94
C PRO A 31 -14.39 61.66 -52.87
N ILE A 32 -13.37 61.95 -53.69
CA ILE A 32 -12.11 61.20 -53.67
C ILE A 32 -11.38 61.42 -52.34
N VAL A 33 -11.28 62.66 -51.88
CA VAL A 33 -10.64 62.97 -50.59
C VAL A 33 -11.41 62.32 -49.44
N ALA A 34 -12.75 62.32 -49.46
CA ALA A 34 -13.57 61.62 -48.48
C ALA A 34 -13.37 60.10 -48.54
N ALA A 35 -13.26 59.50 -49.74
CA ALA A 35 -12.99 58.08 -49.90
C ALA A 35 -11.59 57.69 -49.40
N VAL A 36 -10.57 58.52 -49.67
CA VAL A 36 -9.20 58.32 -49.18
C VAL A 36 -9.15 58.47 -47.66
N ALA A 37 -9.82 59.48 -47.09
CA ALA A 37 -9.92 59.64 -45.64
C ALA A 37 -10.66 58.47 -44.99
N GLY A 38 -11.74 57.98 -45.62
CA GLY A 38 -12.48 56.80 -45.17
C GLY A 38 -11.62 55.53 -45.21
N ALA A 39 -10.89 55.32 -46.31
CA ALA A 39 -9.95 54.21 -46.45
C ALA A 39 -8.81 54.30 -45.43
N TRP A 40 -8.28 55.51 -45.21
CA TRP A 40 -7.25 55.75 -44.19
C TRP A 40 -7.77 55.41 -42.79
N VAL A 41 -8.94 55.92 -42.40
CA VAL A 41 -9.55 55.63 -41.10
C VAL A 41 -9.81 54.13 -40.95
N ALA A 42 -10.35 53.46 -41.97
CA ALA A 42 -10.58 52.02 -41.96
C ALA A 42 -9.28 51.23 -41.78
N VAL A 43 -8.23 51.55 -42.54
CA VAL A 43 -6.91 50.90 -42.42
C VAL A 43 -6.30 51.17 -41.04
N THR A 44 -6.36 52.40 -40.53
CA THR A 44 -5.83 52.71 -39.19
C THR A 44 -6.60 52.00 -38.09
N ARG A 45 -7.91 51.82 -38.23
CA ARG A 45 -8.72 51.03 -37.30
C ARG A 45 -8.33 49.55 -37.33
N ILE A 46 -8.24 48.96 -38.52
CA ILE A 46 -7.88 47.54 -38.70
C ILE A 46 -6.44 47.26 -38.26
N LEU A 47 -5.52 48.23 -38.37
CA LEU A 47 -4.15 48.09 -37.88
C LEU A 47 -4.00 48.40 -36.38
N ALA A 48 -4.92 49.18 -35.81
CA ALA A 48 -4.91 49.53 -34.37
C ALA A 48 -5.71 48.54 -33.52
N GLU A 49 -6.71 47.88 -34.09
CA GLU A 49 -7.44 46.74 -33.52
C GLU A 49 -6.69 45.48 -33.98
N GLY A 50 -6.35 44.57 -33.06
CA GLY A 50 -5.60 43.35 -33.43
C GLY A 50 -6.43 42.36 -34.26
N PRO A 51 -5.92 41.13 -34.47
CA PRO A 51 -6.67 40.10 -35.16
C PRO A 51 -7.86 39.59 -34.34
N GLU A 52 -9.04 39.47 -34.97
CA GLU A 52 -10.16 38.70 -34.40
C GLU A 52 -9.94 37.20 -34.61
N ILE A 53 -10.26 36.41 -33.58
CA ILE A 53 -10.19 34.95 -33.59
C ILE A 53 -11.48 34.33 -33.07
N THR A 54 -11.72 33.09 -33.46
CA THR A 54 -12.83 32.25 -32.98
C THR A 54 -12.27 31.07 -32.21
N ILE A 55 -12.77 30.85 -31.00
CA ILE A 55 -12.39 29.73 -30.14
C ILE A 55 -13.65 28.93 -29.80
N VAL A 56 -13.61 27.62 -30.02
CA VAL A 56 -14.72 26.70 -29.75
C VAL A 56 -14.49 26.00 -28.41
N PHE A 57 -15.45 26.12 -27.50
CA PHE A 57 -15.45 25.48 -26.19
C PHE A 57 -16.64 24.52 -26.05
N ALA A 58 -16.50 23.48 -25.22
CA ALA A 58 -17.63 22.63 -24.86
C ALA A 58 -18.63 23.34 -23.92
N SER A 59 -18.17 24.30 -23.11
CA SER A 59 -18.97 25.05 -22.15
C SER A 59 -18.53 26.51 -22.04
N ALA A 60 -19.49 27.41 -21.80
CA ALA A 60 -19.27 28.85 -21.60
C ALA A 60 -19.08 29.23 -20.12
N GLU A 61 -19.00 28.24 -19.22
CA GLU A 61 -19.01 28.47 -17.78
C GLU A 61 -17.89 29.42 -17.32
N GLY A 62 -18.27 30.55 -16.73
CA GLY A 62 -17.35 31.58 -16.24
C GLY A 62 -16.83 32.56 -17.31
N LEU A 63 -17.20 32.38 -18.58
CA LEU A 63 -16.82 33.30 -19.67
C LEU A 63 -17.88 34.40 -19.83
N GLU A 64 -17.44 35.64 -19.93
CA GLU A 64 -18.29 36.82 -20.13
C GLU A 64 -17.76 37.70 -21.27
N ALA A 65 -18.62 38.00 -22.23
CA ALA A 65 -18.30 38.91 -23.34
C ALA A 65 -17.96 40.32 -22.81
N GLY A 66 -16.86 40.87 -23.30
CA GLY A 66 -16.32 42.18 -22.91
C GLY A 66 -15.52 42.20 -21.61
N LYS A 67 -15.52 41.11 -20.82
CA LYS A 67 -14.82 41.05 -19.52
C LYS A 67 -13.73 39.99 -19.47
N THR A 68 -13.98 38.81 -20.04
CA THR A 68 -13.01 37.71 -20.01
C THR A 68 -11.78 38.06 -20.83
N LYS A 69 -10.62 37.97 -20.19
CA LYS A 69 -9.31 38.24 -20.78
C LYS A 69 -8.69 36.97 -21.33
N ILE A 70 -7.89 37.11 -22.38
CA ILE A 70 -6.97 36.08 -22.85
C ILE A 70 -5.60 36.43 -22.33
N GLU A 71 -4.95 35.51 -21.61
CA GLU A 71 -3.66 35.73 -20.97
C GLU A 71 -2.62 34.70 -21.42
N TYR A 72 -1.41 35.19 -21.68
CA TYR A 72 -0.22 34.38 -21.93
C TYR A 72 0.82 34.69 -20.85
N ASN A 73 1.24 33.69 -20.08
CA ASN A 73 2.17 33.86 -18.95
C ASN A 73 1.78 35.01 -17.99
N GLY A 74 0.47 35.20 -17.74
CA GLY A 74 -0.06 36.24 -16.86
C GLY A 74 -0.14 37.64 -17.48
N VAL A 75 0.11 37.79 -18.78
CA VAL A 75 -0.02 39.06 -19.52
C VAL A 75 -1.26 39.01 -20.40
N GLN A 76 -2.11 40.04 -20.32
CA GLN A 76 -3.29 40.16 -21.18
C GLN A 76 -2.89 40.38 -22.64
N VAL A 77 -3.30 39.45 -23.50
CA VAL A 77 -3.04 39.44 -24.96
C VAL A 77 -4.32 39.50 -25.80
N GLY A 78 -5.49 39.50 -25.17
CA GLY A 78 -6.77 39.65 -25.86
C GLY A 78 -7.95 39.76 -24.90
N THR A 79 -9.14 39.96 -25.46
CA THR A 79 -10.40 40.05 -24.72
C THR A 79 -11.52 39.39 -25.52
N VAL A 80 -12.38 38.62 -24.85
CA VAL A 80 -13.57 38.02 -25.46
C VAL A 80 -14.56 39.12 -25.84
N THR A 81 -15.03 39.14 -27.09
CA THR A 81 -16.00 40.12 -27.60
C THR A 81 -17.41 39.57 -27.72
N GLY A 82 -17.56 38.25 -27.94
CA GLY A 82 -18.85 37.63 -28.15
C GLY A 82 -18.86 36.15 -27.78
N ILE A 83 -20.00 35.67 -27.33
CA ILE A 83 -20.24 34.27 -26.98
C ILE A 83 -21.57 33.88 -27.61
N ARG A 84 -21.59 32.82 -28.40
CA ARG A 84 -22.79 32.26 -29.00
C ARG A 84 -22.76 30.74 -28.92
N LEU A 85 -23.92 30.11 -28.94
CA LEU A 85 -24.00 28.67 -29.07
C LEU A 85 -23.88 28.29 -30.57
N SER A 86 -23.33 27.10 -30.84
CA SER A 86 -23.35 26.50 -32.18
C SER A 86 -24.76 26.18 -32.62
N ASP A 87 -24.98 26.06 -33.93
CA ASP A 87 -26.32 25.80 -34.50
C ASP A 87 -26.92 24.47 -33.99
N ASP A 88 -26.08 23.49 -33.68
CA ASP A 88 -26.46 22.20 -33.11
C ASP A 88 -26.63 22.21 -31.58
N HIS A 89 -26.41 23.36 -30.95
CA HIS A 89 -26.52 23.60 -29.51
C HIS A 89 -25.54 22.78 -28.64
N ARG A 90 -24.51 22.17 -29.23
CA ARG A 90 -23.55 21.29 -28.51
C ARG A 90 -22.27 22.00 -28.07
N GLN A 91 -21.92 23.11 -28.71
CA GLN A 91 -20.66 23.81 -28.50
C GLN A 91 -20.91 25.31 -28.31
N VAL A 92 -19.96 25.96 -27.65
CA VAL A 92 -19.94 27.39 -27.43
C VAL A 92 -18.86 27.97 -28.33
N ILE A 93 -19.27 28.88 -29.21
CA ILE A 93 -18.38 29.60 -30.11
C ILE A 93 -18.13 30.99 -29.53
N THR A 94 -16.87 31.23 -29.17
CA THR A 94 -16.41 32.46 -28.54
C THR A 94 -15.60 33.27 -29.56
N THR A 95 -16.00 34.51 -29.81
CA THR A 95 -15.20 35.46 -30.60
C THR A 95 -14.37 36.31 -29.66
N ALA A 96 -13.09 36.50 -29.99
CA ALA A 96 -12.18 37.29 -29.19
C ALA A 96 -11.33 38.22 -30.05
N GLN A 97 -11.12 39.41 -29.51
CA GLN A 97 -10.29 40.45 -30.08
C GLN A 97 -8.91 40.37 -29.45
N MET A 98 -7.89 40.04 -30.24
CA MET A 98 -6.51 39.99 -29.76
C MET A 98 -5.87 41.38 -29.77
N ALA A 99 -4.80 41.54 -28.99
CA ALA A 99 -3.99 42.75 -28.96
C ALA A 99 -3.25 42.97 -30.30
N PRO A 100 -2.87 44.20 -30.67
CA PRO A 100 -2.03 44.44 -31.84
C PRO A 100 -0.71 43.69 -31.74
N LYS A 101 -0.20 43.16 -32.87
CA LYS A 101 1.05 42.35 -32.92
C LYS A 101 0.96 41.01 -32.18
N SER A 102 -0.23 40.42 -32.11
CA SER A 102 -0.44 39.09 -31.53
C SER A 102 -0.49 37.98 -32.59
N GLU A 103 -0.32 38.32 -33.87
CA GLU A 103 -0.35 37.37 -34.99
C GLU A 103 0.64 36.22 -34.82
N ASP A 104 1.80 36.49 -34.22
CA ASP A 104 2.85 35.49 -33.94
C ASP A 104 2.43 34.48 -32.85
N LEU A 105 1.38 34.79 -32.08
CA LEU A 105 0.82 33.90 -31.06
C LEU A 105 -0.25 32.95 -31.65
N LEU A 106 -0.73 33.25 -32.86
CA LEU A 106 -1.89 32.61 -33.47
C LEU A 106 -1.46 31.58 -34.54
N LEU A 107 -0.87 30.49 -34.08
CA LEU A 107 -0.32 29.41 -34.90
C LEU A 107 -1.25 28.19 -34.91
N GLU A 108 -1.16 27.34 -35.92
CA GLU A 108 -2.03 26.15 -36.08
C GLU A 108 -2.05 25.21 -34.84
N ASP A 109 -0.94 25.14 -34.10
CA ASP A 109 -0.78 24.31 -32.90
C ASP A 109 -0.86 25.09 -31.59
N THR A 110 -1.29 26.35 -31.64
CA THR A 110 -1.58 27.16 -30.46
C THR A 110 -2.79 26.60 -29.70
N LYS A 111 -2.64 26.43 -28.38
CA LYS A 111 -3.67 25.86 -27.50
C LYS A 111 -4.30 26.93 -26.63
N PHE A 112 -5.61 26.84 -26.48
CA PHE A 112 -6.41 27.70 -25.59
C PHE A 112 -7.16 26.85 -24.57
N TRP A 113 -7.32 27.33 -23.34
CA TRP A 113 -8.13 26.66 -22.31
C TRP A 113 -8.72 27.68 -21.34
N VAL A 114 -9.80 27.30 -20.65
CA VAL A 114 -10.38 28.16 -19.60
C VAL A 114 -9.68 27.90 -18.27
N VAL A 115 -9.11 28.95 -17.68
CA VAL A 115 -8.61 28.93 -16.31
C VAL A 115 -9.70 29.46 -15.38
N ARG A 116 -10.13 28.59 -14.48
CA ARG A 116 -11.19 28.84 -13.48
C ARG A 116 -10.70 28.37 -12.12
N PRO A 117 -11.24 28.91 -11.01
CA PRO A 117 -10.83 28.46 -9.69
C PRO A 117 -11.25 26.99 -9.54
N ARG A 118 -10.28 26.12 -9.24
CA ARG A 118 -10.53 24.71 -8.98
C ARG A 118 -10.14 24.41 -7.55
N ILE A 119 -11.00 23.63 -6.88
CA ILE A 119 -10.72 23.05 -5.58
C ILE A 119 -10.37 21.59 -5.86
N SER A 120 -9.08 21.27 -5.87
CA SER A 120 -8.58 19.91 -6.06
C SER A 120 -7.89 19.46 -4.78
N GLY A 121 -8.52 18.51 -4.08
CA GLY A 121 -8.05 17.99 -2.79
C GLY A 121 -7.79 19.09 -1.76
N ALA A 122 -6.51 19.28 -1.41
CA ALA A 122 -6.02 20.24 -0.42
C ALA A 122 -5.37 21.51 -1.02
N THR A 123 -5.31 21.64 -2.35
CA THR A 123 -4.69 22.79 -3.03
C THR A 123 -5.77 23.66 -3.68
N ILE A 124 -5.78 24.94 -3.33
CA ILE A 124 -6.64 25.92 -3.98
C ILE A 124 -5.84 26.59 -5.10
N THR A 125 -6.12 26.25 -6.35
CA THR A 125 -5.51 26.90 -7.52
C THR A 125 -6.46 27.95 -8.09
N GLY A 126 -5.91 29.02 -8.66
CA GLY A 126 -6.71 30.07 -9.29
C GLY A 126 -7.37 31.07 -8.34
N LEU A 127 -6.89 31.28 -7.11
CA LEU A 127 -7.43 32.29 -6.19
C LEU A 127 -7.54 33.71 -6.79
N GLY A 128 -6.67 34.07 -7.73
CA GLY A 128 -6.77 35.33 -8.47
C GLY A 128 -8.09 35.47 -9.24
N THR A 129 -8.65 34.37 -9.73
CA THR A 129 -9.93 34.32 -10.47
C THR A 129 -11.14 34.53 -9.56
N LEU A 130 -11.00 34.36 -8.23
CA LEU A 130 -12.07 34.66 -7.28
C LEU A 130 -12.40 36.17 -7.26
N VAL A 131 -11.40 37.01 -7.56
CA VAL A 131 -11.52 38.47 -7.61
C VAL A 131 -11.68 38.98 -9.04
N SER A 132 -11.01 38.35 -10.02
CA SER A 132 -10.93 38.82 -11.42
C SER A 132 -11.81 38.08 -12.42
N GLY A 133 -12.47 36.99 -12.02
CA GLY A 133 -13.25 36.12 -12.90
C GLY A 133 -12.40 35.08 -13.64
N ALA A 134 -13.04 34.16 -14.37
CA ALA A 134 -12.32 33.21 -15.21
C ALA A 134 -11.67 33.92 -16.41
N TYR A 135 -10.52 33.41 -16.84
CA TYR A 135 -9.79 33.91 -18.01
C TYR A 135 -9.41 32.75 -18.93
N ILE A 136 -9.02 33.07 -20.16
CA ILE A 136 -8.57 32.09 -21.15
C ILE A 136 -7.04 32.08 -21.16
N GLY A 137 -6.43 30.93 -20.87
CA GLY A 137 -5.00 30.71 -21.00
C GLY A 137 -4.61 30.39 -22.44
N LEU A 138 -3.37 30.72 -22.79
CA LEU A 138 -2.77 30.52 -24.10
C LEU A 138 -1.43 29.79 -23.96
N GLU A 139 -1.16 28.83 -24.85
CA GLU A 139 0.19 28.27 -25.09
C GLU A 139 0.50 28.39 -26.58
N ILE A 140 1.63 29.04 -26.90
CA ILE A 140 2.05 29.30 -28.28
C ILE A 140 2.62 28.01 -28.87
N GLY A 141 2.20 27.66 -30.07
CA GLY A 141 2.76 26.53 -30.80
C GLY A 141 4.13 26.81 -31.46
N VAL A 142 4.65 25.82 -32.18
CA VAL A 142 5.90 25.90 -32.96
C VAL A 142 5.65 25.90 -34.48
N SER A 143 4.40 25.76 -34.93
CA SER A 143 4.05 25.80 -36.35
C SER A 143 4.39 27.15 -36.97
N LYS A 144 4.65 27.15 -38.29
CA LYS A 144 4.83 28.38 -39.07
C LYS A 144 3.55 28.86 -39.73
N LYS A 145 2.46 28.09 -39.61
CA LYS A 145 1.17 28.42 -40.23
C LYS A 145 0.31 29.18 -39.23
N SER A 146 -0.23 30.32 -39.66
CA SER A 146 -1.17 31.09 -38.85
C SER A 146 -2.58 30.52 -38.98
N GLN A 147 -3.31 30.55 -37.86
CA GLN A 147 -4.69 30.09 -37.75
C GLN A 147 -5.51 31.09 -36.93
N ARG A 148 -6.82 31.17 -37.19
CA ARG A 148 -7.76 32.08 -36.48
C ARG A 148 -8.96 31.37 -35.88
N HIS A 149 -9.06 30.07 -36.10
CA HIS A 149 -10.14 29.23 -35.59
C HIS A 149 -9.52 28.15 -34.73
N PHE A 150 -9.89 28.05 -33.47
CA PHE A 150 -9.23 27.17 -32.51
C PHE A 150 -10.25 26.34 -31.75
N ASP A 151 -9.90 25.07 -31.51
CA ASP A 151 -10.61 24.22 -30.57
C ASP A 151 -9.92 24.33 -29.21
N ALA A 152 -10.68 24.70 -28.17
CA ALA A 152 -10.12 24.83 -26.83
C ALA A 152 -10.00 23.48 -26.13
N LEU A 153 -8.97 23.36 -25.30
CA LEU A 153 -8.78 22.25 -24.39
C LEU A 153 -9.71 22.39 -23.18
N GLU A 154 -10.35 21.28 -22.79
CA GLU A 154 -11.23 21.23 -21.61
C GLU A 154 -10.45 21.36 -20.29
N THR A 155 -9.22 20.84 -20.29
CA THR A 155 -8.31 20.87 -19.14
C THR A 155 -7.05 21.65 -19.50
N PRO A 156 -6.56 22.51 -18.60
CA PRO A 156 -5.29 23.19 -18.80
C PRO A 156 -4.18 22.16 -19.05
N PRO A 157 -3.25 22.42 -19.98
CA PRO A 157 -2.03 21.64 -20.06
C PRO A 157 -1.26 21.84 -18.75
N VAL A 158 -0.95 20.74 -18.07
CA VAL A 158 -0.36 20.76 -16.73
C VAL A 158 1.14 21.10 -16.79
N VAL A 159 1.76 20.90 -17.95
CA VAL A 159 3.14 21.27 -18.21
C VAL A 159 3.15 22.11 -19.48
N ALA A 160 3.50 23.39 -19.36
CA ALA A 160 3.76 24.24 -20.52
C ALA A 160 4.87 23.57 -21.33
N GLY A 161 4.66 23.35 -22.64
CA GLY A 161 5.53 22.51 -23.49
C GLY A 161 7.02 22.86 -23.52
N ASP A 162 7.43 23.99 -22.94
CA ASP A 162 8.82 24.45 -22.84
C ASP A 162 9.48 24.13 -21.48
N THR A 163 8.77 23.49 -20.54
CA THR A 163 9.34 23.13 -19.23
C THR A 163 10.29 21.94 -19.39
N PRO A 164 11.61 22.08 -19.14
CA PRO A 164 12.53 20.96 -19.30
C PRO A 164 12.29 19.89 -18.23
N GLY A 165 12.24 18.61 -18.62
CA GLY A 165 12.01 17.48 -17.73
C GLY A 165 11.62 16.21 -18.48
N ARG A 166 11.18 15.17 -17.76
CA ARG A 166 10.74 13.90 -18.34
C ARG A 166 9.39 13.46 -17.76
N PHE A 167 8.60 12.81 -18.61
CA PHE A 167 7.39 12.11 -18.18
C PHE A 167 7.68 10.66 -17.80
N PHE A 168 7.03 10.17 -16.76
CA PHE A 168 7.02 8.77 -16.34
C PHE A 168 5.59 8.30 -16.10
N VAL A 169 5.34 7.01 -16.25
CA VAL A 169 4.02 6.41 -16.00
C VAL A 169 4.07 5.61 -14.71
N LEU A 170 3.22 5.93 -13.75
CA LEU A 170 3.11 5.24 -12.48
C LEU A 170 1.84 4.41 -12.46
N LYS A 171 1.97 3.10 -12.27
CA LYS A 171 0.86 2.15 -12.14
C LYS A 171 0.50 1.95 -10.67
N THR A 172 -0.78 2.05 -10.35
CA THR A 172 -1.32 1.79 -9.02
C THR A 172 -2.71 1.18 -9.10
N ASP A 173 -3.07 0.36 -8.13
CA ASP A 173 -4.37 -0.30 -8.02
C ASP A 173 -5.40 0.65 -7.38
N ASP A 174 -4.91 1.62 -6.60
CA ASP A 174 -5.68 2.66 -5.92
C ASP A 174 -5.07 4.04 -6.21
N LEU A 175 -5.91 4.98 -6.65
CA LEU A 175 -5.52 6.36 -6.87
C LEU A 175 -5.34 7.12 -5.55
N GLY A 176 -6.04 6.72 -4.48
CA GLY A 176 -5.99 7.36 -3.17
C GLY A 176 -6.37 8.85 -3.24
N SER A 177 -5.50 9.71 -2.71
CA SER A 177 -5.65 11.18 -2.71
C SER A 177 -4.91 11.87 -3.86
N LEU A 178 -4.45 11.12 -4.85
CA LEU A 178 -3.75 11.70 -6.01
C LEU A 178 -4.74 12.40 -6.94
N ASP A 179 -4.38 13.60 -7.35
CA ASP A 179 -5.09 14.36 -8.38
C ASP A 179 -4.07 15.02 -9.31
N THR A 180 -4.56 15.62 -10.39
CA THR A 180 -3.76 16.45 -11.28
C THR A 180 -3.14 17.62 -10.49
N GLY A 181 -1.84 17.81 -10.61
CA GLY A 181 -1.07 18.80 -9.85
C GLY A 181 -0.56 18.30 -8.49
N THR A 182 -0.85 17.06 -8.08
CA THR A 182 -0.26 16.47 -6.87
C THR A 182 1.28 16.53 -6.95
N PRO A 183 1.97 17.06 -5.94
CA PRO A 183 3.41 17.29 -6.00
C PRO A 183 4.22 15.99 -5.97
N LEU A 184 5.29 15.94 -6.77
CA LEU A 184 6.34 14.93 -6.70
C LEU A 184 7.52 15.43 -5.88
N TYR A 185 8.04 14.58 -5.00
CA TYR A 185 9.14 14.87 -4.10
C TYR A 185 10.36 13.97 -4.32
N PHE A 186 11.54 14.58 -4.33
CA PHE A 186 12.82 13.87 -4.21
C PHE A 186 13.57 14.41 -3.01
N ARG A 187 13.88 13.54 -2.03
CA ARG A 187 14.54 13.96 -0.78
C ARG A 187 13.85 15.16 -0.11
N ARG A 188 12.50 15.20 -0.13
CA ARG A 188 11.62 16.26 0.41
C ARG A 188 11.60 17.58 -0.36
N LEU A 189 12.26 17.65 -1.52
CA LEU A 189 12.19 18.80 -2.42
C LEU A 189 11.08 18.56 -3.46
N LYS A 190 10.18 19.53 -3.70
CA LYS A 190 9.21 19.44 -4.80
C LYS A 190 9.99 19.50 -6.13
N VAL A 191 9.93 18.44 -6.91
CA VAL A 191 10.68 18.27 -8.16
C VAL A 191 9.79 18.03 -9.37
N GLY A 192 8.47 18.02 -9.19
CA GLY A 192 7.53 17.78 -10.27
C GLY A 192 6.10 17.70 -9.76
N GLU A 193 5.21 17.17 -10.60
CA GLU A 193 3.80 16.98 -10.28
C GLU A 193 3.12 15.97 -11.20
N VAL A 194 1.97 15.47 -10.75
CA VAL A 194 1.11 14.59 -11.53
C VAL A 194 0.48 15.40 -12.67
N ALA A 195 0.76 15.01 -13.91
CA ALA A 195 0.27 15.66 -15.11
C ALA A 195 -1.13 15.18 -15.51
N SER A 196 -1.42 13.88 -15.35
CA SER A 196 -2.75 13.32 -15.58
C SER A 196 -2.86 11.93 -14.96
N TYR A 197 -4.08 11.39 -14.90
CA TYR A 197 -4.31 9.99 -14.57
C TYR A 197 -5.51 9.47 -15.36
N GLN A 198 -5.52 8.15 -15.60
CA GLN A 198 -6.63 7.46 -16.25
C GLN A 198 -6.76 6.05 -15.69
N LEU A 199 -7.99 5.55 -15.60
CA LEU A 199 -8.24 4.14 -15.35
C LEU A 199 -7.86 3.35 -16.61
N ASP A 200 -7.12 2.25 -16.44
CA ASP A 200 -6.78 1.35 -17.52
C ASP A 200 -8.04 0.69 -18.10
N ALA A 201 -7.96 0.26 -19.36
CA ALA A 201 -9.11 -0.29 -20.09
C ALA A 201 -9.70 -1.56 -19.45
N ASP A 202 -8.93 -2.27 -18.63
CA ASP A 202 -9.39 -3.46 -17.88
C ASP A 202 -10.08 -3.11 -16.55
N GLY A 203 -10.04 -1.84 -16.14
CA GLY A 203 -10.65 -1.34 -14.91
C GLY A 203 -9.96 -1.77 -13.63
N ARG A 204 -8.74 -2.31 -13.69
CA ARG A 204 -8.03 -2.87 -12.52
C ARG A 204 -6.99 -1.95 -11.92
N ALA A 205 -6.40 -1.07 -12.72
CA ALA A 205 -5.31 -0.20 -12.31
C ALA A 205 -5.45 1.20 -12.94
N PHE A 206 -4.83 2.18 -12.31
CA PHE A 206 -4.68 3.54 -12.80
C PHE A 206 -3.30 3.73 -13.40
N SER A 207 -3.25 4.40 -14.55
CA SER A 207 -2.04 4.96 -15.14
C SER A 207 -1.94 6.44 -14.76
N VAL A 208 -1.02 6.77 -13.87
CA VAL A 208 -0.73 8.15 -13.45
C VAL A 208 0.47 8.67 -14.22
N LYS A 209 0.28 9.67 -15.08
CA LYS A 209 1.36 10.33 -15.80
C LYS A 209 1.98 11.39 -14.91
N ALA A 210 3.23 11.18 -14.52
CA ALA A 210 3.96 12.09 -13.65
C ALA A 210 5.06 12.82 -14.43
N PHE A 211 5.19 14.12 -14.21
CA PHE A 211 6.26 14.93 -14.77
C PHE A 211 7.31 15.24 -13.71
N VAL A 212 8.59 15.02 -14.04
CA VAL A 212 9.73 15.35 -13.19
C VAL A 212 10.57 16.41 -13.90
N ASN A 213 10.73 17.55 -13.26
CA ASN A 213 11.45 18.70 -13.81
C ASN A 213 12.96 18.40 -13.91
N ALA A 214 13.61 18.91 -14.96
CA ALA A 214 15.06 18.97 -15.00
C ALA A 214 15.58 19.95 -13.94
N PRO A 215 16.74 19.68 -13.31
CA PRO A 215 17.66 18.58 -13.57
C PRO A 215 17.37 17.32 -12.71
N TYR A 216 16.19 17.19 -12.11
CA TYR A 216 15.89 16.10 -11.17
C TYR A 216 15.47 14.79 -11.88
N ASP A 217 15.02 14.90 -13.12
CA ASP A 217 14.70 13.77 -14.01
C ASP A 217 15.86 12.78 -14.12
N GLN A 218 17.11 13.24 -14.06
CA GLN A 218 18.30 12.40 -14.11
C GLN A 218 18.45 11.43 -12.92
N TYR A 219 17.77 11.69 -11.79
CA TYR A 219 17.82 10.85 -10.59
C TYR A 219 16.81 9.69 -10.64
N VAL A 220 15.90 9.70 -11.62
CA VAL A 220 14.99 8.59 -11.89
C VAL A 220 15.73 7.58 -12.76
N THR A 221 15.94 6.39 -12.22
CA THR A 221 16.63 5.26 -12.85
C THR A 221 15.71 4.05 -12.89
N SER A 222 16.09 2.97 -13.57
CA SER A 222 15.26 1.75 -13.64
C SER A 222 15.06 1.05 -12.28
N THR A 223 15.87 1.37 -11.26
CA THR A 223 15.72 0.85 -9.89
C THR A 223 14.97 1.81 -8.97
N THR A 224 14.57 2.98 -9.45
CA THR A 224 13.80 3.95 -8.67
C THR A 224 12.45 3.34 -8.25
N ARG A 225 12.01 3.70 -7.04
CA ARG A 225 10.75 3.31 -6.45
C ARG A 225 9.95 4.58 -6.16
N PHE A 226 8.73 4.64 -6.68
CA PHE A 226 7.78 5.70 -6.39
C PHE A 226 6.86 5.24 -5.27
N LEU A 227 6.60 6.09 -4.29
CA LEU A 227 5.80 5.76 -3.11
C LEU A 227 4.88 6.92 -2.75
N HIS A 228 3.71 6.63 -2.20
CA HIS A 228 2.84 7.66 -1.66
C HIS A 228 3.55 8.40 -0.52
N ALA A 229 3.59 9.73 -0.62
CA ALA A 229 4.07 10.62 0.43
C ALA A 229 2.89 11.11 1.27
N SER A 230 2.19 10.17 1.91
CA SER A 230 1.14 10.48 2.89
C SER A 230 1.78 10.74 4.25
N GLY A 231 1.50 11.89 4.86
CA GLY A 231 2.27 12.39 6.02
C GLY A 231 2.06 11.66 7.35
N VAL A 232 1.32 10.55 7.38
CA VAL A 232 1.15 9.70 8.56
C VAL A 232 1.34 8.24 8.15
N ASP A 233 2.57 7.74 8.30
CA ASP A 233 2.88 6.32 8.20
C ASP A 233 2.80 5.72 9.60
N VAL A 234 1.69 5.04 9.88
CA VAL A 234 1.45 4.29 11.11
C VAL A 234 1.33 2.83 10.72
N SER A 235 2.43 2.11 10.81
CA SER A 235 2.45 0.67 10.59
C SER A 235 2.45 -0.07 11.92
N LEU A 236 1.58 -1.07 12.02
CA LEU A 236 1.46 -1.96 13.17
C LEU A 236 1.79 -3.37 12.72
N SER A 237 2.94 -3.88 13.12
CA SER A 237 3.38 -5.23 12.77
C SER A 237 3.55 -6.10 14.02
N ALA A 238 3.84 -7.38 13.81
CA ALA A 238 4.22 -8.29 14.89
C ALA A 238 5.45 -7.78 15.68
N SER A 239 6.30 -6.95 15.06
CA SER A 239 7.48 -6.32 15.66
C SER A 239 7.17 -5.10 16.53
N GLY A 240 5.91 -4.63 16.56
CA GLY A 240 5.46 -3.49 17.37
C GLY A 240 4.80 -2.38 16.54
N LEU A 241 4.52 -1.25 17.21
CA LEU A 241 4.01 -0.03 16.60
C LEU A 241 5.17 0.83 16.10
N SER A 242 5.26 1.05 14.80
CA SER A 242 6.18 2.02 14.20
C SER A 242 5.39 3.28 13.85
N VAL A 243 5.69 4.39 14.53
CA VAL A 243 5.09 5.69 14.22
C VAL A 243 6.18 6.60 13.68
N GLN A 244 6.24 6.74 12.36
CA GLN A 244 7.18 7.66 11.74
C GLN A 244 6.50 9.02 11.58
N THR A 245 6.52 9.83 12.63
CA THR A 245 5.95 11.19 12.58
C THR A 245 6.84 12.08 11.71
N GLN A 246 6.41 12.35 10.48
CA GLN A 246 7.08 13.31 9.61
C GLN A 246 6.52 14.73 9.85
N SER A 247 7.25 15.74 9.37
CA SER A 247 6.98 17.16 9.58
C SER A 247 5.51 17.50 9.33
N VAL A 248 4.90 18.22 10.28
CA VAL A 248 3.48 18.65 10.27
C VAL A 248 3.09 19.43 9.00
N LEU A 249 4.05 20.04 8.30
CA LEU A 249 3.80 20.73 7.03
C LEU A 249 3.61 19.79 5.82
N SER A 250 4.06 18.53 5.89
CA SER A 250 3.85 17.50 4.84
C SER A 250 2.54 16.73 5.02
N ILE A 251 1.90 16.84 6.19
CA ILE A 251 0.71 16.06 6.58
C ILE A 251 -0.56 16.50 5.84
N LEU A 252 -0.60 17.72 5.31
CA LEU A 252 -1.82 18.32 4.77
C LEU A 252 -2.00 18.22 3.25
N ILE A 253 -0.95 17.96 2.47
CA ILE A 253 -1.02 18.10 1.00
C ILE A 253 -0.93 16.76 0.26
N GLY A 254 -0.44 15.70 0.90
CA GLY A 254 -0.18 14.42 0.20
C GLY A 254 0.81 14.60 -0.95
N GLY A 255 1.24 13.51 -1.57
CA GLY A 255 2.19 13.59 -2.68
C GLY A 255 2.69 12.24 -3.14
N ILE A 256 3.62 12.28 -4.09
CA ILE A 256 4.39 11.12 -4.51
C ILE A 256 5.85 11.41 -4.20
N ALA A 257 6.54 10.53 -3.51
CA ALA A 257 7.99 10.58 -3.37
C ALA A 257 8.63 9.54 -4.28
N PHE A 258 9.85 9.79 -4.75
CA PHE A 258 10.65 8.73 -5.35
C PHE A 258 12.01 8.61 -4.68
N GLU A 259 12.47 7.37 -4.59
CA GLU A 259 13.75 7.03 -3.99
C GLU A 259 14.44 5.95 -4.81
N THR A 260 15.76 6.09 -4.95
CA THR A 260 16.61 5.11 -5.61
C THR A 260 17.39 4.36 -4.54
N PRO A 261 17.33 3.01 -4.49
CA PRO A 261 18.09 2.23 -3.53
C PRO A 261 19.57 2.60 -3.53
N ALA A 262 20.16 2.82 -2.35
CA ALA A 262 21.57 3.21 -2.22
C ALA A 262 22.54 2.05 -2.54
N THR A 263 22.03 0.81 -2.56
CA THR A 263 22.79 -0.41 -2.78
C THR A 263 22.56 -0.91 -4.21
N GLY A 264 23.62 -0.92 -5.02
CA GLY A 264 23.58 -1.40 -6.40
C GLY A 264 24.50 -0.61 -7.33
N PRO A 265 24.65 -1.04 -8.60
CA PRO A 265 25.34 -0.24 -9.60
C PRO A 265 24.59 1.06 -9.87
N VAL A 266 25.31 2.15 -10.12
CA VAL A 266 24.71 3.41 -10.59
C VAL A 266 24.21 3.19 -12.02
N LEU A 267 22.90 3.22 -12.19
CA LEU A 267 22.26 3.05 -13.48
C LEU A 267 22.01 4.40 -14.16
N PRO A 268 21.97 4.45 -15.50
CA PRO A 268 21.60 5.67 -16.21
C PRO A 268 20.16 6.08 -15.91
N ALA A 269 19.86 7.36 -16.18
CA ALA A 269 18.51 7.89 -16.08
C ALA A 269 17.55 7.08 -16.97
N ALA A 270 16.38 6.76 -16.43
CA ALA A 270 15.34 6.03 -17.15
C ALA A 270 14.86 6.82 -18.37
N ALA A 271 14.48 6.10 -19.42
CA ALA A 271 13.91 6.71 -20.61
C ALA A 271 12.56 7.37 -20.28
N GLU A 272 12.16 8.36 -21.08
CA GLU A 272 10.81 8.93 -20.98
C GLU A 272 9.74 7.85 -21.16
N GLU A 273 8.60 8.05 -20.50
CA GLU A 273 7.44 7.14 -20.50
C GLU A 273 7.75 5.74 -19.92
N THR A 274 8.87 5.57 -19.21
CA THR A 274 9.15 4.33 -18.47
C THR A 274 8.06 4.12 -17.42
N VAL A 275 7.57 2.87 -17.35
CA VAL A 275 6.53 2.46 -16.41
C VAL A 275 7.14 2.03 -15.09
N PHE A 276 6.65 2.60 -14.00
CA PHE A 276 6.98 2.25 -12.61
C PHE A 276 5.72 1.85 -11.84
N THR A 277 5.89 1.11 -10.76
CA THR A 277 4.84 0.88 -9.77
C THR A 277 4.89 1.99 -8.73
N LEU A 278 3.72 2.52 -8.37
CA LEU A 278 3.55 3.39 -7.23
C LEU A 278 3.17 2.53 -6.02
N PHE A 279 4.03 2.51 -5.02
CA PHE A 279 3.86 1.74 -3.80
C PHE A 279 3.09 2.53 -2.74
N GLU A 280 2.28 1.84 -1.95
CA GLU A 280 1.51 2.42 -0.83
C GLU A 280 2.42 3.11 0.20
N ASP A 281 3.53 2.46 0.56
CA ASP A 281 4.46 2.97 1.54
C ASP A 281 5.92 2.60 1.22
N ARG A 282 6.82 3.06 2.09
CA ARG A 282 8.25 2.77 1.99
C ARG A 282 8.56 1.30 2.26
N GLU A 283 7.85 0.65 3.16
CA GLU A 283 8.11 -0.74 3.52
C GLU A 283 7.85 -1.67 2.32
N ALA A 284 6.72 -1.50 1.66
CA ALA A 284 6.34 -2.19 0.43
C ALA A 284 7.33 -1.91 -0.72
N ALA A 285 7.73 -0.64 -0.91
CA ALA A 285 8.65 -0.23 -1.98
C ALA A 285 10.04 -0.88 -1.88
N PHE A 286 10.53 -1.08 -0.65
CA PHE A 286 11.86 -1.64 -0.37
C PHE A 286 11.82 -3.08 0.13
N ARG A 287 10.64 -3.71 0.15
CA ARG A 287 10.49 -5.13 0.46
C ARG A 287 11.29 -5.93 -0.57
N PRO A 288 12.24 -6.78 -0.14
CA PRO A 288 12.96 -7.64 -1.08
C PRO A 288 11.97 -8.50 -1.84
N ALA A 289 12.00 -8.45 -3.17
CA ALA A 289 11.14 -9.31 -3.99
C ALA A 289 11.37 -10.77 -3.62
N ALA A 290 10.29 -11.52 -3.39
CA ALA A 290 10.38 -12.94 -3.12
C ALA A 290 11.02 -13.63 -4.33
N ARG A 291 12.11 -14.37 -4.09
CA ARG A 291 12.81 -15.11 -5.15
C ARG A 291 12.35 -16.55 -5.08
N ASP A 292 11.57 -16.97 -6.08
CA ASP A 292 10.93 -18.30 -6.13
C ASP A 292 10.01 -18.58 -4.91
N PRO A 293 8.91 -17.82 -4.73
CA PRO A 293 7.98 -18.05 -3.62
C PRO A 293 7.30 -19.41 -3.76
N GLN A 294 7.29 -20.18 -2.68
CA GLN A 294 6.68 -21.51 -2.62
C GLN A 294 5.51 -21.53 -1.66
N THR A 295 4.36 -22.00 -2.16
CA THR A 295 3.12 -22.04 -1.40
C THR A 295 3.01 -23.34 -0.61
N TYR A 296 2.76 -23.22 0.69
CA TYR A 296 2.49 -24.34 1.58
C TYR A 296 1.18 -24.12 2.33
N ARG A 297 0.57 -25.21 2.79
CA ARG A 297 -0.64 -25.19 3.60
C ARG A 297 -0.31 -25.68 5.00
N MET A 298 -0.91 -25.07 6.01
CA MET A 298 -0.79 -25.47 7.42
C MET A 298 -2.19 -25.56 7.99
N VAL A 299 -2.54 -26.65 8.66
CA VAL A 299 -3.89 -26.83 9.21
C VAL A 299 -3.80 -26.74 10.72
N PHE A 300 -4.45 -25.73 11.29
CA PHE A 300 -4.53 -25.54 12.74
C PHE A 300 -5.92 -25.94 13.23
N THR A 301 -5.98 -26.66 14.34
CA THR A 301 -7.25 -27.02 15.01
C THR A 301 -7.60 -26.05 16.14
N GLN A 302 -6.65 -25.18 16.50
CA GLN A 302 -6.79 -24.18 17.54
C GLN A 302 -7.29 -22.83 17.00
N SER A 303 -7.62 -21.93 17.91
CA SER A 303 -7.96 -20.55 17.55
C SER A 303 -6.80 -19.86 16.83
N VAL A 304 -7.09 -19.30 15.65
CA VAL A 304 -6.15 -18.47 14.88
C VAL A 304 -6.38 -16.98 15.12
N ARG A 305 -7.15 -16.60 16.15
CA ARG A 305 -7.50 -15.19 16.41
C ARG A 305 -6.23 -14.36 16.58
N GLY A 306 -6.09 -13.34 15.75
CA GLY A 306 -4.89 -12.48 15.71
C GLY A 306 -3.92 -12.83 14.59
N LEU A 307 -4.15 -13.94 13.86
CA LEU A 307 -3.46 -14.25 12.62
C LEU A 307 -4.21 -13.63 11.44
N ALA A 308 -3.51 -12.90 10.58
CA ALA A 308 -4.07 -12.26 9.39
C ALA A 308 -3.16 -12.50 8.17
N ALA A 309 -3.68 -12.25 6.97
CA ALA A 309 -2.85 -12.18 5.77
C ALA A 309 -1.76 -11.10 5.95
N GLY A 310 -0.56 -11.37 5.47
CA GLY A 310 0.65 -10.58 5.70
C GLY A 310 1.37 -10.88 7.03
N ALA A 311 0.81 -11.70 7.92
CA ALA A 311 1.52 -12.09 9.14
C ALA A 311 2.81 -12.86 8.79
N PRO A 312 3.93 -12.58 9.47
CA PRO A 312 5.21 -13.18 9.10
C PRO A 312 5.21 -14.69 9.37
N VAL A 313 5.93 -15.42 8.53
CA VAL A 313 6.32 -16.80 8.78
C VAL A 313 7.80 -16.82 9.06
N GLU A 314 8.16 -17.28 10.25
CA GLU A 314 9.52 -17.20 10.74
C GLU A 314 10.11 -18.58 10.95
N PHE A 315 11.38 -18.75 10.57
CA PHE A 315 12.17 -19.92 10.93
C PHE A 315 13.21 -19.51 11.97
N ARG A 316 13.07 -20.01 13.19
CA ARG A 316 13.94 -19.68 14.33
C ARG A 316 14.14 -18.15 14.53
N GLY A 317 13.07 -17.37 14.35
CA GLY A 317 13.07 -15.91 14.51
C GLY A 317 13.53 -15.11 13.27
N ILE A 318 13.75 -15.77 12.14
CA ILE A 318 14.11 -15.12 10.87
C ILE A 318 12.88 -15.15 9.95
N PRO A 319 12.39 -14.01 9.43
CA PRO A 319 11.23 -13.97 8.54
C PRO A 319 11.58 -14.56 7.17
N ILE A 320 11.03 -15.74 6.89
CA ILE A 320 11.24 -16.50 5.65
C ILE A 320 10.03 -16.48 4.72
N GLY A 321 8.92 -15.86 5.12
CA GLY A 321 7.70 -15.83 4.33
C GLY A 321 6.58 -15.06 5.02
N GLU A 322 5.36 -15.22 4.48
CA GLU A 322 4.16 -14.56 4.98
C GLU A 322 2.92 -15.44 4.82
N VAL A 323 1.90 -15.16 5.62
CA VAL A 323 0.58 -15.74 5.49
C VAL A 323 -0.13 -15.08 4.32
N VAL A 324 -0.58 -15.87 3.36
CA VAL A 324 -1.33 -15.41 2.18
C VAL A 324 -2.82 -15.39 2.46
N ASP A 325 -3.32 -16.44 3.12
CA ASP A 325 -4.75 -16.63 3.33
C ASP A 325 -5.03 -17.45 4.61
N VAL A 326 -6.17 -17.16 5.25
CA VAL A 326 -6.64 -17.81 6.47
C VAL A 326 -8.11 -18.17 6.27
N THR A 327 -8.42 -19.44 6.11
CA THR A 327 -9.77 -19.93 5.82
C THR A 327 -10.25 -20.88 6.90
N ALA A 328 -11.50 -20.70 7.34
CA ALA A 328 -12.15 -21.63 8.26
C ALA A 328 -12.84 -22.75 7.46
N GLN A 329 -12.64 -24.00 7.87
CA GLN A 329 -13.32 -25.14 7.28
C GLN A 329 -13.92 -26.04 8.38
N ILE A 330 -15.04 -26.68 8.05
CA ILE A 330 -15.67 -27.70 8.88
C ILE A 330 -15.71 -28.97 8.04
N ASP A 331 -15.15 -30.06 8.56
CA ASP A 331 -15.30 -31.35 7.90
C ASP A 331 -16.76 -31.83 8.09
N PRO A 332 -17.55 -32.03 7.02
CA PRO A 332 -18.95 -32.41 7.13
C PRO A 332 -19.17 -33.84 7.66
N ARG A 333 -18.12 -34.67 7.73
CA ARG A 333 -18.21 -36.05 8.23
C ARG A 333 -17.92 -36.13 9.73
N THR A 334 -16.89 -35.43 10.18
CA THR A 334 -16.47 -35.44 11.59
C THR A 334 -17.02 -34.26 12.38
N PHE A 335 -17.56 -33.24 11.70
CA PHE A 335 -17.92 -31.94 12.26
C PHE A 335 -16.78 -31.25 13.00
N GLU A 336 -15.53 -31.61 12.68
CA GLU A 336 -14.34 -30.98 13.25
C GLU A 336 -14.06 -29.65 12.54
N PHE A 337 -13.87 -28.62 13.36
CA PHE A 337 -13.46 -27.31 12.91
C PHE A 337 -11.93 -27.27 12.75
N SER A 338 -11.46 -26.79 11.60
CA SER A 338 -10.04 -26.54 11.38
C SER A 338 -9.84 -25.27 10.57
N VAL A 339 -8.66 -24.69 10.69
CA VAL A 339 -8.28 -23.46 10.00
C VAL A 339 -7.03 -23.74 9.15
N PRO A 340 -7.24 -24.04 7.87
CA PRO A 340 -6.20 -23.93 6.87
C PRO A 340 -5.63 -22.52 6.77
N VAL A 341 -4.32 -22.44 6.85
CA VAL A 341 -3.53 -21.24 6.64
C VAL A 341 -2.62 -21.51 5.45
N THR A 342 -2.75 -20.69 4.41
CA THR A 342 -1.87 -20.76 3.24
C THR A 342 -0.74 -19.77 3.44
N VAL A 343 0.50 -20.22 3.23
CA VAL A 343 1.69 -19.40 3.39
C VAL A 343 2.53 -19.38 2.13
N SER A 344 3.25 -18.29 1.90
CA SER A 344 4.25 -18.13 0.86
C SER A 344 5.63 -18.07 1.52
N LEU A 345 6.51 -19.01 1.20
CA LEU A 345 7.87 -19.10 1.75
C LEU A 345 8.92 -18.83 0.67
N ASP A 346 9.93 -18.03 1.02
CA ASP A 346 11.11 -17.75 0.20
C ASP A 346 12.28 -18.65 0.65
N ALA A 347 12.70 -19.53 -0.26
CA ALA A 347 13.74 -20.52 0.03
C ALA A 347 15.14 -19.89 0.15
N GLU A 348 15.43 -18.76 -0.49
CA GLU A 348 16.72 -18.08 -0.38
C GLU A 348 16.92 -17.48 1.03
N ARG A 349 15.83 -17.09 1.70
CA ARG A 349 15.87 -16.54 3.07
C ARG A 349 16.21 -17.55 4.16
N LEU A 350 16.10 -18.85 3.89
CA LEU A 350 16.50 -19.90 4.82
C LEU A 350 18.03 -20.00 4.99
N GLY A 351 18.82 -19.15 4.33
CA GLY A 351 20.29 -19.13 4.43
C GLY A 351 20.94 -20.37 3.82
N VAL A 352 20.15 -21.28 3.26
CA VAL A 352 20.64 -22.35 2.41
C VAL A 352 21.04 -21.68 1.12
N LYS A 353 22.34 -21.36 1.00
CA LYS A 353 22.97 -21.27 -0.31
C LYS A 353 22.77 -22.64 -0.94
N VAL A 354 21.63 -22.87 -1.60
CA VAL A 354 21.56 -23.82 -2.71
C VAL A 354 22.39 -23.13 -3.78
N LEU A 355 23.70 -23.28 -3.58
CA LEU A 355 24.78 -22.85 -4.44
C LEU A 355 24.33 -23.16 -5.86
N GLN A 356 24.26 -22.13 -6.70
CA GLN A 356 24.22 -22.20 -8.17
C GLN A 356 24.04 -23.65 -8.63
N PRO A 357 22.80 -24.14 -8.79
CA PRO A 357 22.59 -25.53 -9.17
C PRO A 357 23.43 -25.79 -10.41
N GLU A 358 24.29 -26.81 -10.36
CA GLU A 358 25.04 -27.18 -11.56
C GLU A 358 24.04 -27.36 -12.72
N PRO A 359 24.39 -26.95 -13.95
CA PRO A 359 23.47 -27.05 -15.08
C PRO A 359 22.89 -28.46 -15.18
N GLY A 360 21.57 -28.59 -15.06
CA GLY A 360 20.86 -29.88 -15.10
C GLY A 360 20.38 -30.42 -13.73
N VAL A 361 20.61 -29.73 -12.62
CA VAL A 361 20.02 -30.10 -11.32
C VAL A 361 18.56 -29.64 -11.22
N ASP A 362 17.67 -30.58 -10.93
CA ASP A 362 16.26 -30.30 -10.59
C ASP A 362 16.17 -29.63 -9.21
N LEU A 363 16.06 -28.30 -9.21
CA LEU A 363 15.89 -27.48 -8.01
C LEU A 363 14.70 -27.91 -7.15
N GLU A 364 13.62 -28.38 -7.79
CA GLU A 364 12.42 -28.79 -7.08
C GLU A 364 12.68 -30.07 -6.29
N ALA A 365 13.34 -31.07 -6.88
CA ALA A 365 13.73 -32.29 -6.19
C ALA A 365 14.67 -32.03 -5.00
N VAL A 366 15.64 -31.11 -5.15
CA VAL A 366 16.55 -30.71 -4.06
C VAL A 366 15.77 -30.06 -2.92
N ARG A 367 14.84 -29.16 -3.25
CA ARG A 367 13.97 -28.49 -2.27
C ARG A 367 13.08 -29.50 -1.55
N ARG A 368 12.41 -30.40 -2.26
CA ARG A 368 11.56 -31.46 -1.68
C ARG A 368 12.33 -32.26 -0.63
N LYS A 369 13.54 -32.71 -1.00
CA LYS A 369 14.44 -33.44 -0.10
C LYS A 369 14.85 -32.62 1.13
N LEU A 370 15.12 -31.32 0.98
CA LEU A 370 15.44 -30.43 2.09
C LEU A 370 14.27 -30.33 3.08
N VAL A 371 13.06 -30.04 2.57
CA VAL A 371 11.85 -29.91 3.41
C VAL A 371 11.52 -31.25 4.10
N ASP A 372 11.62 -32.38 3.39
CA ASP A 372 11.48 -33.72 3.98
C ASP A 372 12.50 -33.96 5.10
N THR A 373 13.74 -33.53 4.91
CA THR A 373 14.80 -33.65 5.92
C THR A 373 14.49 -32.78 7.15
N LEU A 374 13.96 -31.58 6.94
CA LEU A 374 13.57 -30.68 8.04
C LEU A 374 12.39 -31.25 8.83
N VAL A 375 11.35 -31.72 8.14
CA VAL A 375 10.16 -32.31 8.76
C VAL A 375 10.46 -33.61 9.49
N SER A 376 11.31 -34.47 8.92
CA SER A 376 11.76 -35.71 9.58
C SER A 376 12.63 -35.45 10.79
N ARG A 377 13.33 -34.32 10.85
CA ARG A 377 14.06 -33.83 12.04
C ARG A 377 13.18 -33.11 13.06
N GLY A 378 11.86 -33.05 12.83
CA GLY A 378 10.89 -32.51 13.79
C GLY A 378 10.48 -31.06 13.56
N VAL A 379 10.71 -30.47 12.37
CA VAL A 379 10.18 -29.14 12.07
C VAL A 379 8.65 -29.16 12.06
N ARG A 380 8.02 -28.33 12.89
CA ARG A 380 6.57 -28.11 12.91
C ARG A 380 6.26 -26.63 12.82
N ALA A 381 5.11 -26.32 12.25
CA ALA A 381 4.53 -24.99 12.31
C ALA A 381 3.72 -24.82 13.61
N GLN A 382 3.95 -23.73 14.33
CA GLN A 382 3.26 -23.39 15.56
C GLN A 382 2.82 -21.93 15.49
N LEU A 383 1.60 -21.62 15.93
CA LEU A 383 1.20 -20.23 16.12
C LEU A 383 1.82 -19.70 17.41
N ARG A 384 2.50 -18.56 17.32
CA ARG A 384 3.08 -17.86 18.47
C ARG A 384 2.59 -16.42 18.48
N THR A 385 2.49 -15.84 19.66
CA THR A 385 2.12 -14.43 19.83
C THR A 385 3.32 -13.56 19.52
N GLY A 386 3.22 -12.74 18.47
CA GLY A 386 4.25 -11.76 18.11
C GLY A 386 4.16 -10.52 18.97
N ASN A 387 2.93 -10.05 19.24
CA ASN A 387 2.68 -8.86 20.03
C ASN A 387 1.64 -9.11 21.12
N LEU A 388 2.07 -9.02 22.39
CA LEU A 388 1.22 -9.25 23.56
C LEU A 388 0.16 -8.16 23.78
N LEU A 389 0.38 -6.95 23.23
CA LEU A 389 -0.54 -5.83 23.40
C LEU A 389 -1.75 -5.95 22.47
N THR A 390 -1.52 -6.38 21.24
CA THR A 390 -2.56 -6.48 20.19
C THR A 390 -3.11 -7.89 20.04
N GLY A 391 -2.39 -8.90 20.57
CA GLY A 391 -2.70 -10.31 20.35
C GLY A 391 -2.37 -10.79 18.94
N ALA A 392 -1.55 -10.05 18.18
CA ALA A 392 -1.15 -10.44 16.84
C ALA A 392 -0.32 -11.74 16.87
N LEU A 393 -0.69 -12.69 16.01
CA LEU A 393 -0.03 -13.97 15.87
C LEU A 393 0.88 -13.97 14.64
N TYR A 394 1.90 -14.82 14.70
CA TYR A 394 2.73 -15.18 13.55
C TYR A 394 2.89 -16.71 13.52
N VAL A 395 3.37 -17.21 12.37
CA VAL A 395 3.65 -18.65 12.22
C VAL A 395 5.14 -18.89 12.46
N ALA A 396 5.46 -19.66 13.50
CA ALA A 396 6.82 -20.10 13.79
C ALA A 396 7.05 -21.51 13.23
N LEU A 397 8.05 -21.66 12.38
CA LEU A 397 8.62 -22.94 11.98
C LEU A 397 9.86 -23.21 12.86
N ASP A 398 9.77 -24.25 13.69
CA ASP A 398 10.81 -24.57 14.66
C ASP A 398 10.97 -26.09 14.83
N PHE A 399 12.08 -26.52 15.43
CA PHE A 399 12.36 -27.92 15.71
C PHE A 399 11.75 -28.36 17.05
N PHE A 400 10.89 -29.38 16.98
CA PHE A 400 10.27 -29.97 18.16
C PHE A 400 10.81 -31.39 18.37
N PRO A 401 11.72 -31.61 19.34
CA PRO A 401 12.43 -32.88 19.49
C PRO A 401 11.51 -34.06 19.82
N ASN A 402 10.35 -33.80 20.41
CA ASN A 402 9.36 -34.82 20.81
C ASN A 402 8.16 -34.91 19.86
N ALA A 403 8.20 -34.24 18.69
CA ALA A 403 7.09 -34.28 17.76
C ALA A 403 6.95 -35.66 17.10
N ALA A 404 5.71 -36.16 17.01
CA ALA A 404 5.42 -37.43 16.34
C ALA A 404 5.90 -37.40 14.88
N PRO A 405 6.51 -38.47 14.33
CA PRO A 405 7.00 -38.49 12.95
C PRO A 405 5.92 -38.09 11.94
N ALA A 406 6.26 -37.21 11.01
CA ALA A 406 5.38 -36.76 9.94
C ALA A 406 6.03 -37.00 8.59
N LYS A 407 5.23 -37.32 7.58
CA LYS A 407 5.66 -37.43 6.18
C LYS A 407 4.84 -36.44 5.34
N LEU A 408 5.50 -35.76 4.43
CA LEU A 408 4.85 -34.83 3.51
C LEU A 408 4.26 -35.59 2.33
N ASP A 409 3.02 -35.27 1.98
CA ASP A 409 2.39 -35.75 0.77
C ASP A 409 2.60 -34.73 -0.35
N TRP A 410 3.62 -34.99 -1.17
CA TRP A 410 3.98 -34.13 -2.30
C TRP A 410 3.03 -34.26 -3.50
N SER A 411 1.99 -35.12 -3.44
CA SER A 411 0.93 -35.17 -4.46
C SER A 411 -0.13 -34.08 -4.24
N GLN A 412 -0.22 -33.54 -3.03
CA GLN A 412 -1.13 -32.45 -2.67
C GLN A 412 -0.54 -31.10 -3.03
N HIS A 413 -1.37 -30.23 -3.63
CA HIS A 413 -0.99 -28.89 -4.04
C HIS A 413 -2.03 -27.89 -3.50
N PRO A 414 -1.67 -27.00 -2.54
CA PRO A 414 -0.37 -26.85 -1.90
C PRO A 414 -0.01 -27.98 -0.93
N VAL A 415 1.29 -28.22 -0.72
CA VAL A 415 1.80 -29.26 0.20
C VAL A 415 1.50 -28.87 1.64
N GLN A 416 0.97 -29.81 2.42
CA GLN A 416 0.65 -29.57 3.83
C GLN A 416 1.86 -29.76 4.74
N LEU A 417 2.29 -28.70 5.42
CA LEU A 417 3.30 -28.76 6.47
C LEU A 417 2.67 -29.18 7.81
N PRO A 418 3.35 -30.02 8.60
CA PRO A 418 2.81 -30.49 9.87
C PRO A 418 2.81 -29.38 10.92
N THR A 419 1.71 -29.27 11.65
CA THR A 419 1.49 -28.26 12.69
C THR A 419 1.61 -28.89 14.09
N THR A 420 1.81 -28.05 15.09
CA THR A 420 1.75 -28.41 16.52
C THR A 420 0.96 -27.35 17.29
N PRO A 421 0.27 -27.71 18.39
CA PRO A 421 -0.46 -26.75 19.21
C PRO A 421 0.44 -25.65 19.78
N GLY A 422 -0.14 -24.49 20.09
CA GLY A 422 0.52 -23.35 20.73
C GLY A 422 0.93 -23.63 22.19
N GLU A 423 1.85 -22.83 22.71
CA GLU A 423 2.42 -23.04 24.06
C GLU A 423 1.38 -22.89 25.18
N LEU A 424 0.50 -21.89 25.09
CA LEU A 424 -0.52 -21.64 26.11
C LEU A 424 -1.50 -22.81 26.25
N GLU A 425 -1.94 -23.36 25.12
CA GLU A 425 -2.85 -24.51 25.09
C GLU A 425 -2.16 -25.79 25.59
N ALA A 426 -0.87 -25.97 25.29
CA ALA A 426 -0.09 -27.08 25.84
C ALA A 426 0.01 -27.01 27.37
N VAL A 427 0.10 -25.82 27.95
CA VAL A 427 0.07 -25.61 29.40
C VAL A 427 -1.32 -25.94 29.97
N GLU A 428 -2.41 -25.44 29.35
CA GLU A 428 -3.79 -25.76 29.76
C GLU A 428 -4.05 -27.28 29.73
N ALA A 429 -3.67 -27.94 28.64
CA ALA A 429 -3.80 -29.40 28.50
C ALA A 429 -2.98 -30.15 29.55
N SER A 430 -1.79 -29.65 29.89
CA SER A 430 -0.95 -30.23 30.95
C SER A 430 -1.59 -30.08 32.34
N VAL A 431 -2.18 -28.92 32.65
CA VAL A 431 -2.89 -28.69 33.92
C VAL A 431 -4.10 -29.64 34.05
N VAL A 432 -4.91 -29.76 32.99
CA VAL A 432 -6.05 -30.68 32.96
C VAL A 432 -5.58 -32.14 33.14
N SER A 433 -4.49 -32.52 32.48
CA SER A 433 -3.90 -33.85 32.61
C SER A 433 -3.42 -34.15 34.02
N ILE A 434 -2.80 -33.17 34.71
CA ILE A 434 -2.38 -33.32 36.10
C ILE A 434 -3.59 -33.47 37.03
N ILE A 435 -4.65 -32.67 36.84
CA ILE A 435 -5.89 -32.79 37.63
C ILE A 435 -6.49 -34.19 37.45
N LYS A 436 -6.60 -34.66 36.21
CA LYS A 436 -7.13 -36.00 35.92
C LYS A 436 -6.28 -37.11 36.57
N LYS A 437 -4.95 -37.01 36.48
CA LYS A 437 -4.05 -37.96 37.14
C LYS A 437 -4.15 -37.91 38.67
N LEU A 438 -4.43 -36.75 39.24
CA LEU A 438 -4.61 -36.58 40.69
C LEU A 438 -5.93 -37.21 41.18
N ASP A 439 -6.98 -37.17 40.35
CA ASP A 439 -8.27 -37.83 40.60
C ASP A 439 -8.18 -39.36 40.50
N GLU A 440 -7.28 -39.87 39.66
CA GLU A 440 -7.05 -41.32 39.45
C GLU A 440 -6.28 -42.00 40.60
N ILE A 441 -5.77 -41.24 41.59
CA ILE A 441 -5.09 -41.82 42.75
C ILE A 441 -6.14 -42.51 43.66
N PRO A 442 -6.04 -43.82 43.94
CA PRO A 442 -7.04 -44.56 44.70
C PRO A 442 -6.89 -44.34 46.21
N TYR A 443 -7.19 -43.12 46.69
CA TYR A 443 -7.07 -42.75 48.11
C TYR A 443 -7.85 -43.69 49.05
N LYS A 444 -8.97 -44.24 48.58
CA LYS A 444 -9.78 -45.20 49.34
C LYS A 444 -9.07 -46.53 49.55
N GLU A 445 -8.39 -47.05 48.53
CA GLU A 445 -7.66 -48.33 48.61
C GLU A 445 -6.46 -48.19 49.53
N ILE A 446 -5.70 -47.09 49.41
CA ILE A 446 -4.59 -46.75 50.31
C ILE A 446 -5.08 -46.72 51.76
N GLY A 447 -6.24 -46.11 52.03
CA GLY A 447 -6.82 -46.10 53.38
C GLY A 447 -7.28 -47.48 53.88
N VAL A 448 -7.79 -48.35 53.00
CA VAL A 448 -8.21 -49.72 53.34
C VAL A 448 -6.99 -50.59 53.67
N ASP A 449 -5.96 -50.56 52.84
CA ASP A 449 -4.78 -51.40 53.03
C ASP A 449 -3.95 -50.96 54.23
N LEU A 450 -3.90 -49.66 54.52
CA LEU A 450 -3.28 -49.13 55.72
C LEU A 450 -4.02 -49.58 57.00
N ARG A 451 -5.37 -49.58 56.98
CA ARG A 451 -6.16 -50.14 58.09
C ARG A 451 -5.90 -51.62 58.29
N LYS A 452 -5.83 -52.42 57.21
CA LYS A 452 -5.50 -53.85 57.30
C LYS A 452 -4.12 -54.07 57.91
N ALA A 453 -3.10 -53.34 57.45
CA ALA A 453 -1.75 -53.45 57.99
C ALA A 453 -1.69 -53.15 59.50
N ILE A 454 -2.49 -52.20 59.98
CA ILE A 454 -2.59 -51.88 61.42
C ILE A 454 -3.28 -53.00 62.20
N VAL A 455 -4.35 -53.56 61.66
CA VAL A 455 -5.05 -54.70 62.27
C VAL A 455 -4.12 -55.92 62.34
N ASP A 456 -3.37 -56.20 61.27
CA ASP A 456 -2.39 -57.29 61.23
C ASP A 456 -1.23 -57.06 62.22
N LEU A 457 -0.79 -55.81 62.37
CA LEU A 457 0.21 -55.42 63.36
C LEU A 457 -0.32 -55.62 64.80
N ASP A 458 -1.56 -55.22 65.08
CA ASP A 458 -2.20 -55.43 66.39
C ASP A 458 -2.28 -56.93 66.72
N HIS A 459 -2.74 -57.75 65.78
CA HIS A 459 -2.74 -59.21 65.91
C HIS A 459 -1.35 -59.79 66.16
N THR A 460 -0.33 -59.28 65.47
CA THR A 460 1.07 -59.69 65.65
C THR A 460 1.56 -59.34 67.06
N LEU A 461 1.26 -58.14 67.55
CA LEU A 461 1.66 -57.68 68.89
C LEU A 461 0.95 -58.45 70.00
N VAL A 462 -0.33 -58.77 69.83
CA VAL A 462 -1.10 -59.60 70.78
C VAL A 462 -0.54 -61.02 70.81
N SER A 463 -0.24 -61.61 69.64
CA SER A 463 0.35 -62.95 69.54
C SER A 463 1.75 -63.02 70.13
N ALA A 464 2.56 -61.98 69.89
CA ALA A 464 3.87 -61.83 70.50
C ALA A 464 3.75 -61.74 72.03
N ARG A 465 2.85 -60.89 72.54
CA ARG A 465 2.60 -60.76 73.99
C ARG A 465 2.18 -62.08 74.65
N GLY A 466 1.27 -62.83 74.04
CA GLY A 466 0.87 -64.15 74.55
C GLY A 466 2.01 -65.17 74.55
N THR A 467 2.90 -65.10 73.56
CA THR A 467 4.13 -65.90 73.52
C THR A 467 5.10 -65.49 74.63
N PHE A 468 5.23 -64.18 74.88
CA PHE A 468 6.10 -63.64 75.92
C PHE A 468 5.59 -63.90 77.34
N ASP A 469 4.29 -63.83 77.61
CA ASP A 469 3.72 -64.15 78.93
C ASP A 469 3.96 -65.63 79.29
N ASN A 470 3.88 -66.53 78.30
CA ASN A 470 4.22 -67.95 78.45
C ASN A 470 5.73 -68.19 78.59
N ALA A 471 6.58 -67.35 78.00
CA ALA A 471 8.03 -67.44 78.17
C ALA A 471 8.49 -66.85 79.52
N ASN A 472 7.86 -65.78 80.00
CA ASN A 472 8.19 -65.10 81.26
C ASN A 472 7.90 -65.96 82.49
N THR A 473 6.98 -66.92 82.38
CA THR A 473 6.75 -67.96 83.41
C THR A 473 7.86 -69.02 83.45
N MET A 474 8.74 -69.07 82.45
CA MET A 474 9.88 -69.98 82.36
C MET A 474 11.25 -69.29 82.54
N ILE A 475 11.29 -67.96 82.72
CA ILE A 475 12.52 -67.17 82.83
C ILE A 475 12.72 -66.71 84.28
N GLU A 476 13.91 -66.96 84.85
CA GLU A 476 14.24 -66.54 86.22
C GLU A 476 14.33 -64.99 86.36
N PRO A 477 13.93 -64.43 87.53
CA PRO A 477 14.05 -63.00 87.79
C PRO A 477 15.51 -62.53 87.67
N ASN A 478 15.77 -61.49 86.86
CA ASN A 478 17.07 -60.86 86.56
C ASN A 478 17.93 -61.46 85.42
N SER A 479 17.35 -62.22 84.50
CA SER A 479 18.02 -62.59 83.24
C SER A 479 18.27 -61.37 82.33
N VAL A 480 19.48 -61.23 81.79
CA VAL A 480 19.86 -60.21 80.78
C VAL A 480 18.91 -60.24 79.56
N LEU A 481 18.39 -61.43 79.23
CA LEU A 481 17.42 -61.61 78.15
C LEU A 481 16.09 -60.90 78.47
N GLY A 482 15.65 -60.91 79.72
CA GLY A 482 14.42 -60.24 80.16
C GLY A 482 14.51 -58.72 80.06
N GLN A 483 15.67 -58.14 80.36
CA GLN A 483 15.89 -56.69 80.24
C GLN A 483 15.95 -56.22 78.78
N GLN A 484 16.62 -56.96 77.89
CA GLN A 484 16.66 -56.62 76.45
C GLN A 484 15.29 -56.77 75.77
N LEU A 485 14.49 -57.75 76.21
CA LEU A 485 13.12 -57.93 75.73
C LEU A 485 12.20 -56.79 76.17
N ASP A 486 12.30 -56.33 77.42
CA ASP A 486 11.47 -55.21 77.91
C ASP A 486 11.78 -53.91 77.17
N SER A 487 13.07 -53.62 76.91
CA SER A 487 13.48 -52.46 76.10
C SER A 487 12.93 -52.51 74.67
N THR A 488 12.99 -53.69 74.04
CA THR A 488 12.50 -53.87 72.66
C THR A 488 10.98 -53.74 72.58
N LEU A 489 10.24 -54.28 73.56
CA LEU A 489 8.79 -54.14 73.65
C LEU A 489 8.37 -52.69 73.90
N GLN A 490 9.13 -51.94 74.71
CA GLN A 490 8.90 -50.51 74.91
C GLN A 490 9.14 -49.70 73.63
N GLU A 491 10.18 -50.03 72.86
CA GLU A 491 10.45 -49.39 71.56
C GLU A 491 9.37 -49.70 70.52
N VAL A 492 8.95 -50.96 70.40
CA VAL A 492 7.87 -51.37 69.48
C VAL A 492 6.53 -50.74 69.89
N SER A 493 6.22 -50.69 71.19
CA SER A 493 5.05 -49.98 71.72
C SER A 493 5.13 -48.46 71.48
N GLY A 494 6.33 -47.88 71.53
CA GLY A 494 6.59 -46.50 71.14
C GLY A 494 6.30 -46.24 69.66
N ALA A 495 6.81 -47.10 68.77
CA ALA A 495 6.58 -47.02 67.34
C ALA A 495 5.10 -47.21 66.95
N ALA A 496 4.42 -48.19 67.56
CA ALA A 496 3.00 -48.44 67.34
C ALA A 496 2.12 -47.25 67.78
N ARG A 497 2.45 -46.60 68.90
CA ARG A 497 1.79 -45.36 69.33
C ARG A 497 2.04 -44.20 68.36
N GLY A 498 3.26 -44.06 67.85
CA GLY A 498 3.60 -43.06 66.84
C GLY A 498 2.79 -43.24 65.55
N LEU A 499 2.67 -44.49 65.08
CA LEU A 499 1.86 -44.84 63.91
C LEU A 499 0.36 -44.56 64.14
N ARG A 500 -0.16 -44.87 65.34
CA ARG A 500 -1.57 -44.58 65.68
C ARG A 500 -1.86 -43.08 65.70
N ILE A 501 -0.95 -42.27 66.24
CA ILE A 501 -1.09 -40.80 66.24
C ILE A 501 -1.06 -40.26 64.80
N LEU A 502 -0.16 -40.78 63.95
CA LEU A 502 -0.12 -40.42 62.54
C LEU A 502 -1.44 -40.78 61.83
N MET A 503 -2.03 -41.93 62.16
CA MET A 503 -3.30 -42.38 61.59
C MET A 503 -4.49 -41.56 62.04
N ASP A 504 -4.63 -41.30 63.35
CA ASP A 504 -5.66 -40.40 63.87
C ASP A 504 -5.56 -39.02 63.22
N TYR A 505 -4.33 -38.57 62.92
CA TYR A 505 -4.09 -37.32 62.21
C TYR A 505 -4.51 -37.40 60.74
N LEU A 506 -4.11 -38.44 60.00
CA LEU A 506 -4.46 -38.64 58.59
C LEU A 506 -5.96 -38.93 58.37
N GLU A 507 -6.64 -39.55 59.34
CA GLU A 507 -8.09 -39.79 59.30
C GLU A 507 -8.87 -38.48 59.49
N ARG A 508 -8.36 -37.56 60.32
CA ARG A 508 -8.93 -36.22 60.51
C ARG A 508 -8.53 -35.24 59.42
N HIS A 509 -7.40 -35.47 58.75
CA HIS A 509 -6.80 -34.60 57.74
C HIS A 509 -6.29 -35.39 56.52
N PRO A 510 -7.18 -35.99 55.70
CA PRO A 510 -6.77 -36.74 54.51
C PRO A 510 -6.00 -35.86 53.50
N GLU A 511 -6.22 -34.54 53.51
CA GLU A 511 -5.51 -33.56 52.69
C GLU A 511 -4.00 -33.48 52.98
N ALA A 512 -3.56 -33.91 54.17
CA ALA A 512 -2.15 -33.88 54.57
C ALA A 512 -1.27 -34.84 53.76
N LEU A 513 -1.86 -35.84 53.07
CA LEU A 513 -1.14 -36.75 52.18
C LEU A 513 -0.56 -36.06 50.95
N VAL A 514 -1.26 -35.03 50.44
CA VAL A 514 -0.90 -34.32 49.19
C VAL A 514 -0.23 -32.99 49.49
N ARG A 515 -0.71 -32.27 50.51
CA ARG A 515 -0.19 -30.93 50.87
C ARG A 515 0.95 -30.97 51.88
N GLY A 516 1.24 -32.15 52.44
CA GLY A 516 2.08 -32.28 53.62
C GLY A 516 1.37 -31.74 54.88
N LYS A 517 2.01 -31.89 56.04
CA LYS A 517 1.49 -31.38 57.30
C LYS A 517 1.40 -29.85 57.25
N THR A 518 0.19 -29.31 57.19
CA THR A 518 -0.03 -27.86 57.35
C THR A 518 0.17 -27.51 58.81
N GLY A 519 1.41 -27.20 59.19
CA GLY A 519 1.67 -26.47 60.42
C GLY A 519 1.19 -25.03 60.26
N GLU A 520 0.59 -24.45 61.29
CA GLU A 520 0.47 -23.00 61.41
C GLU A 520 1.84 -22.40 61.06
N ALA A 521 1.88 -21.64 59.96
CA ALA A 521 3.03 -20.80 59.65
C ALA A 521 3.21 -19.86 60.84
N LYS A 522 4.34 -19.98 61.51
CA LYS A 522 4.76 -19.04 62.55
C LYS A 522 5.59 -17.94 61.93
#